data_AF-A0A367WP72-F1
#
_entry.id   AF-A0A367WP72-F1
#
_cell.length_a   1.000
_cell.length_b   1.000
_cell.length_c   1.000
_cell.angle_alpha   90.00
_cell.angle_beta   90.00
_cell.angle_gamma   90.00
#
_symmetry.space_group_name_H-M   'P 1'
#
loop_
_entity.id
_entity.type
_entity.pdbx_description
1 polymer ?
#
loop_
_entity_poly.entity_id
_entity_poly.type
_entity_poly.pdbx_seq_one_letter_code
_entity_poly.pdbx_strand_id
1 'polypeptide(L)'
;MHYLQNPCIEDLLMMEDNLVRTNPGNADQAIENGLSLGILVPTAVPMLAATPIDRCRYLRSDSRFDLFEIIDTGKIISIPFHQQDRHRYLIHEFDRTAAALARKPRWNGLCSVNIAQHAVQHSQHASTPAKPYALLHDNEERDIGDLITPLKHELRRLKVWDTIDTRIVLPMRQRFARMAGLEWPWPEAIETEIKIIDERLKSTEARDQVDHSLLDQMPDQKHEPYPEFMEAWSQIEARSAYLQACIELFPSLKGFSNVQLAV
;
A
#
# COMPACT_ATOMS: atom_id res chain seq x y z
N MET A 1 68.95 -10.62 -34.36
CA MET A 1 68.49 -11.94 -33.90
C MET A 1 67.53 -11.73 -32.74
N HIS A 2 66.31 -12.24 -32.90
CA HIS A 2 65.22 -12.38 -31.91
C HIS A 2 65.72 -12.95 -30.57
N TYR A 3 65.11 -12.66 -29.42
CA TYR A 3 63.75 -13.05 -28.96
C TYR A 3 63.30 -12.05 -27.87
N LEU A 4 62.15 -11.36 -27.94
CA LEU A 4 60.80 -11.81 -27.53
C LEU A 4 60.77 -12.82 -26.38
N GLN A 5 60.49 -12.34 -25.17
CA GLN A 5 59.85 -13.13 -24.11
C GLN A 5 58.64 -12.37 -23.56
N ASN A 6 57.52 -13.10 -23.57
CA ASN A 6 56.15 -12.69 -23.28
C ASN A 6 55.95 -12.14 -21.86
N PRO A 7 54.95 -11.26 -21.66
CA PRO A 7 54.44 -10.96 -20.32
C PRO A 7 53.85 -12.23 -19.68
N CYS A 8 54.15 -12.39 -18.40
CA CYS A 8 53.75 -13.50 -17.56
C CYS A 8 52.23 -13.56 -17.44
N ILE A 9 51.69 -14.76 -17.58
CA ILE A 9 50.28 -15.12 -17.35
C ILE A 9 50.07 -15.12 -15.84
N GLU A 10 49.99 -13.93 -15.23
CA GLU A 10 49.52 -13.76 -13.84
C GLU A 10 48.52 -12.60 -13.69
N ASP A 11 48.31 -11.78 -14.72
CA ASP A 11 47.33 -10.68 -14.73
C ASP A 11 45.90 -11.07 -15.20
N LEU A 12 45.57 -12.36 -15.26
CA LEU A 12 44.31 -12.84 -15.87
C LEU A 12 43.50 -13.82 -15.02
N LEU A 13 43.84 -14.03 -13.73
CA LEU A 13 43.15 -15.01 -12.87
C LEU A 13 42.85 -14.56 -11.43
N MET A 14 42.78 -13.26 -11.15
CA MET A 14 42.29 -12.75 -9.85
C MET A 14 41.21 -11.66 -9.98
N MET A 15 40.55 -11.60 -11.15
CA MET A 15 39.40 -10.74 -11.42
C MET A 15 38.07 -11.51 -11.29
N GLU A 16 37.98 -12.52 -10.44
CA GLU A 16 36.72 -13.21 -10.14
C GLU A 16 36.70 -13.61 -8.66
N ASP A 17 36.32 -12.67 -7.78
CA ASP A 17 35.57 -12.96 -6.54
C ASP A 17 35.44 -11.69 -5.68
N ASN A 18 34.66 -10.74 -6.20
CA ASN A 18 33.90 -9.81 -5.35
C ASN A 18 32.58 -9.50 -6.04
N LEU A 19 31.90 -10.56 -6.49
CA LEU A 19 30.45 -10.56 -6.62
C LEU A 19 29.90 -10.22 -5.24
N VAL A 20 29.59 -8.93 -5.06
CA VAL A 20 28.68 -8.43 -4.04
C VAL A 20 27.53 -9.43 -4.00
N ARG A 21 27.47 -10.21 -2.91
CA ARG A 21 26.32 -11.05 -2.61
C ARG A 21 25.11 -10.13 -2.63
N THR A 22 24.39 -10.14 -3.74
CA THR A 22 23.11 -9.45 -3.87
C THR A 22 22.21 -10.08 -2.83
N ASN A 23 21.92 -9.31 -1.79
CA ASN A 23 21.03 -9.74 -0.74
C ASN A 23 19.64 -9.93 -1.40
N PRO A 24 19.06 -11.14 -1.41
CA PRO A 24 17.82 -11.42 -2.16
C PRO A 24 16.65 -10.50 -1.76
N GLY A 25 16.69 -9.87 -0.57
CA GLY A 25 15.71 -8.88 -0.16
C GLY A 25 15.67 -7.58 -0.99
N ASN A 26 16.66 -7.32 -1.84
CA ASN A 26 16.72 -6.07 -2.61
C ASN A 26 15.89 -6.19 -3.91
N ALA A 27 15.98 -7.31 -4.64
CA ALA A 27 15.22 -7.53 -5.89
C ALA A 27 13.70 -7.65 -5.67
N ASP A 28 13.26 -8.28 -4.59
CA ASP A 28 11.83 -8.42 -4.25
C ASP A 28 11.22 -7.07 -3.86
N GLN A 29 11.94 -6.26 -3.06
CA GLN A 29 11.55 -4.89 -2.74
C GLN A 29 11.45 -4.01 -4.00
N ALA A 30 12.29 -4.30 -4.98
CA ALA A 30 12.31 -3.66 -6.27
C ALA A 30 11.07 -3.99 -7.12
N ILE A 31 10.76 -5.27 -7.27
CA ILE A 31 9.57 -5.75 -7.95
C ILE A 31 8.33 -5.22 -7.24
N GLU A 32 8.29 -5.27 -5.91
CA GLU A 32 7.24 -4.66 -5.12
C GLU A 32 7.12 -3.17 -5.40
N ASN A 33 8.21 -2.39 -5.39
CA ASN A 33 8.16 -0.97 -5.75
C ASN A 33 7.64 -0.75 -7.19
N GLY A 34 8.04 -1.58 -8.15
CA GLY A 34 7.51 -1.56 -9.52
C GLY A 34 6.01 -1.88 -9.60
N LEU A 35 5.53 -2.88 -8.84
CA LEU A 35 4.11 -3.22 -8.71
C LEU A 35 3.33 -2.10 -7.98
N SER A 36 3.89 -1.57 -6.90
CA SER A 36 3.39 -0.45 -6.08
C SER A 36 3.23 0.86 -6.83
N LEU A 37 3.83 0.98 -8.01
CA LEU A 37 3.81 2.21 -8.77
C LEU A 37 3.00 2.06 -10.06
N GLY A 38 2.49 0.86 -10.36
CA GLY A 38 1.84 0.54 -11.63
C GLY A 38 2.81 0.45 -12.80
N ILE A 39 4.09 0.20 -12.51
CA ILE A 39 5.20 0.24 -13.46
C ILE A 39 5.40 -1.10 -14.15
N LEU A 40 4.87 -2.19 -13.57
CA LEU A 40 4.84 -3.49 -14.23
C LEU A 40 3.56 -3.68 -15.04
N VAL A 41 3.33 -2.80 -16.02
CA VAL A 41 2.73 -3.27 -17.26
C VAL A 41 3.78 -4.22 -17.88
N PRO A 42 3.43 -5.44 -18.33
CA PRO A 42 4.38 -6.46 -18.81
C PRO A 42 5.45 -5.97 -19.81
N THR A 43 5.20 -4.84 -20.48
CA THR A 43 6.08 -4.15 -21.42
C THR A 43 7.22 -3.33 -20.81
N ALA A 44 7.21 -2.99 -19.52
CA ALA A 44 8.29 -2.20 -18.88
C ALA A 44 9.45 -3.05 -18.35
N VAL A 45 9.23 -4.36 -18.17
CA VAL A 45 10.22 -5.34 -17.69
C VAL A 45 11.56 -5.31 -18.47
N PRO A 46 11.57 -5.15 -19.81
CA PRO A 46 12.83 -5.12 -20.57
C PRO A 46 13.69 -3.88 -20.30
N MET A 47 13.12 -2.75 -19.86
CA MET A 47 13.88 -1.50 -19.63
C MET A 47 14.59 -1.47 -18.27
N LEU A 48 14.08 -2.23 -17.30
CA LEU A 48 14.65 -2.36 -15.95
C LEU A 48 15.77 -3.43 -15.88
N ALA A 49 16.02 -4.14 -16.98
CA ALA A 49 17.08 -5.15 -17.05
C ALA A 49 18.51 -4.56 -17.00
N ALA A 50 18.69 -3.25 -17.22
CA ALA A 50 20.00 -2.61 -17.24
C ALA A 50 20.38 -1.91 -15.92
N THR A 51 19.44 -1.71 -15.00
CA THR A 51 19.71 -1.12 -13.68
C THR A 51 18.79 -1.77 -12.66
N PRO A 52 19.35 -2.45 -11.63
CA PRO A 52 18.56 -3.06 -10.57
C PRO A 52 17.58 -2.04 -9.95
N ILE A 53 16.28 -2.36 -9.96
CA ILE A 53 15.21 -1.45 -9.47
C ILE A 53 15.42 -1.06 -7.99
N ASP A 54 16.14 -1.89 -7.24
CA ASP A 54 16.43 -1.75 -5.82
C ASP A 54 17.45 -0.64 -5.54
N ARG A 55 18.12 -0.17 -6.61
CA ARG A 55 18.97 1.02 -6.63
C ARG A 55 18.24 2.23 -7.20
N CYS A 56 16.92 2.16 -7.41
CA CYS A 56 16.13 3.25 -7.95
C CYS A 56 15.16 3.80 -6.90
N ARG A 57 15.16 5.12 -6.72
CA ARG A 57 14.19 5.88 -5.93
C ARG A 57 13.16 6.48 -6.88
N TYR A 58 11.88 6.16 -6.70
CA TYR A 58 10.82 6.83 -7.45
C TYR A 58 10.76 8.31 -7.07
N LEU A 59 10.66 9.18 -8.07
CA LEU A 59 10.57 10.62 -7.89
C LEU A 59 9.12 11.10 -8.06
N ARG A 60 8.53 10.83 -9.23
CA ARG A 60 7.20 11.30 -9.60
C ARG A 60 6.72 10.60 -10.88
N SER A 61 5.43 10.72 -11.15
CA SER A 61 4.81 10.34 -12.43
C SER A 61 4.30 11.59 -13.12
N ASP A 62 4.35 11.59 -14.45
CA ASP A 62 3.53 12.47 -15.27
C ASP A 62 2.53 11.66 -16.10
N SER A 63 1.97 12.24 -17.17
CA SER A 63 0.99 11.57 -18.02
C SER A 63 1.56 10.49 -18.95
N ARG A 64 2.89 10.37 -19.05
CA ARG A 64 3.59 9.53 -20.04
C ARG A 64 4.73 8.71 -19.46
N PHE A 65 5.32 9.15 -18.35
CA PHE A 65 6.52 8.54 -17.78
C PHE A 65 6.47 8.48 -16.26
N ASP A 66 7.06 7.41 -15.72
CA ASP A 66 7.50 7.38 -14.32
C ASP A 66 8.98 7.76 -14.26
N LEU A 67 9.31 8.67 -13.35
CA LEU A 67 10.67 9.16 -13.15
C LEU A 67 11.27 8.52 -11.91
N PHE A 68 12.51 8.06 -12.03
CA PHE A 68 13.29 7.49 -10.96
C PHE A 68 14.67 8.11 -10.91
N GLU A 69 15.27 8.12 -9.73
CA GLU A 69 16.67 8.45 -9.49
C GLU A 69 17.43 7.19 -9.11
N ILE A 70 18.53 6.91 -9.79
CA ILE A 70 19.46 5.85 -9.40
C ILE A 70 20.24 6.34 -8.18
N ILE A 71 20.00 5.74 -7.02
CA ILE A 71 20.47 6.17 -5.70
C ILE A 71 21.97 6.44 -5.68
N ASP A 72 22.78 5.57 -6.29
CA ASP A 72 24.24 5.68 -6.24
C ASP A 72 24.83 6.74 -7.15
N THR A 73 24.11 7.13 -8.20
CA THR A 73 24.64 8.03 -9.23
C THR A 73 23.89 9.36 -9.30
N GLY A 74 22.74 9.46 -8.63
CA GLY A 74 21.80 10.59 -8.77
C GLY A 74 21.18 10.68 -10.17
N LYS A 75 21.45 9.73 -11.07
CA LYS A 75 20.99 9.79 -12.45
C LYS A 75 19.48 9.56 -12.51
N ILE A 76 18.77 10.43 -13.22
CA ILE A 76 17.34 10.27 -13.46
C ILE A 76 17.10 9.38 -14.68
N ILE A 77 16.23 8.38 -14.53
CA ILE A 77 15.71 7.55 -15.61
C ILE A 77 14.20 7.75 -15.73
N SER A 78 13.69 7.74 -16.96
CA SER A 78 12.26 7.77 -17.26
C SER A 78 11.81 6.43 -17.83
N ILE A 79 10.71 5.89 -17.32
CA ILE A 79 10.09 4.66 -17.81
C ILE A 79 8.76 5.04 -18.48
N PRO A 80 8.63 4.86 -19.80
CA PRO A 80 7.38 5.15 -20.49
C PRO A 80 6.31 4.14 -20.13
N PHE A 81 5.06 4.60 -20.06
CA PHE A 81 3.90 3.73 -19.94
C PHE A 81 2.74 4.23 -20.79
N HIS A 82 1.84 3.33 -21.16
CA HIS A 82 0.57 3.72 -21.75
C HIS A 82 -0.43 4.00 -20.63
N GLN A 83 -1.02 5.20 -20.61
CA GLN A 83 -1.90 5.63 -19.52
C GLN A 83 -3.03 4.62 -19.26
N GLN A 84 -3.61 4.04 -20.32
CA GLN A 84 -4.71 3.07 -20.19
C GLN A 84 -4.27 1.77 -19.51
N ASP A 85 -3.03 1.32 -19.72
CA ASP A 85 -2.54 0.07 -19.14
C ASP A 85 -2.27 0.24 -17.65
N ARG A 86 -1.70 1.38 -17.25
CA ARG A 86 -1.54 1.73 -15.84
C ARG A 86 -2.89 1.81 -15.11
N HIS A 87 -3.89 2.45 -15.71
CA HIS A 87 -5.22 2.55 -15.11
C HIS A 87 -5.86 1.17 -14.93
N ARG A 88 -5.81 0.32 -15.97
CA ARG A 88 -6.31 -1.07 -15.88
C ARG A 88 -5.62 -1.85 -14.76
N TYR A 89 -4.31 -1.73 -14.64
CA TYR A 89 -3.55 -2.36 -13.57
C TYR A 89 -3.99 -1.85 -12.18
N LEU A 90 -4.11 -0.53 -12.00
CA LEU A 90 -4.50 0.05 -10.71
C LEU A 90 -5.93 -0.35 -10.33
N ILE A 91 -6.88 -0.32 -11.28
CA ILE A 91 -8.26 -0.79 -11.05
C ILE A 91 -8.22 -2.26 -10.61
N HIS A 92 -7.46 -3.10 -11.29
CA HIS A 92 -7.34 -4.51 -10.94
C HIS A 92 -6.76 -4.71 -9.53
N GLU A 93 -5.70 -3.99 -9.16
CA GLU A 93 -5.11 -4.12 -7.83
C GLU A 93 -6.01 -3.57 -6.71
N PHE A 94 -6.72 -2.46 -6.94
CA PHE A 94 -7.69 -1.94 -5.97
C PHE A 94 -8.92 -2.83 -5.86
N ASP A 95 -9.37 -3.47 -6.94
CA ASP A 95 -10.44 -4.47 -6.89
C ASP A 95 -10.01 -5.73 -6.12
N ARG A 96 -8.78 -6.21 -6.32
CA ARG A 96 -8.20 -7.30 -5.51
C ARG A 96 -8.13 -6.92 -4.03
N THR A 97 -7.73 -5.68 -3.74
CA THR A 97 -7.69 -5.14 -2.37
C THR A 97 -9.09 -5.08 -1.77
N ALA A 98 -10.06 -4.52 -2.51
CA ALA A 98 -11.47 -4.49 -2.12
C ALA A 98 -12.02 -5.88 -1.81
N ALA A 99 -11.71 -6.86 -2.66
CA ALA A 99 -12.15 -8.24 -2.50
C ALA A 99 -11.56 -8.89 -1.23
N ALA A 100 -10.30 -8.62 -0.91
CA ALA A 100 -9.64 -9.11 0.29
C ALA A 100 -10.22 -8.45 1.55
N LEU A 101 -10.28 -7.12 1.58
CA LEU A 101 -10.78 -6.35 2.73
C LEU A 101 -12.25 -6.64 3.02
N ALA A 102 -13.08 -6.83 2.00
CA ALA A 102 -14.50 -7.15 2.16
C ALA A 102 -14.74 -8.53 2.80
N ARG A 103 -13.74 -9.42 2.80
CA ARG A 103 -13.81 -10.76 3.43
C ARG A 103 -13.23 -10.79 4.84
N LYS A 104 -12.52 -9.73 5.24
CA LYS A 104 -11.86 -9.68 6.54
C LYS A 104 -12.79 -9.02 7.55
N PRO A 105 -13.22 -9.76 8.58
CA PRO A 105 -14.01 -9.17 9.64
C PRO A 105 -13.13 -8.30 10.54
N ARG A 106 -13.75 -7.35 11.22
CA ARG A 106 -13.09 -6.56 12.27
C ARG A 106 -13.31 -7.19 13.63
N TRP A 107 -12.64 -6.65 14.65
CA TRP A 107 -12.81 -7.09 16.04
C TRP A 107 -12.52 -8.58 16.23
N ASN A 108 -11.51 -9.09 15.51
CA ASN A 108 -11.16 -10.52 15.53
C ASN A 108 -12.35 -11.45 15.19
N GLY A 109 -13.25 -11.01 14.31
CA GLY A 109 -14.43 -11.79 13.92
C GLY A 109 -15.69 -11.54 14.75
N LEU A 110 -15.61 -10.70 15.79
CA LEU A 110 -16.76 -10.39 16.66
C LEU A 110 -17.64 -9.27 16.11
N CYS A 111 -17.23 -8.61 15.02
CA CYS A 111 -17.98 -7.56 14.36
C CYS A 111 -18.39 -8.01 12.96
N SER A 112 -19.66 -7.80 12.63
CA SER A 112 -20.18 -8.12 11.28
C SER A 112 -19.68 -7.16 10.20
N VAL A 113 -19.12 -6.00 10.60
CA VAL A 113 -18.52 -5.03 9.68
C VAL A 113 -17.17 -5.53 9.20
N ASN A 114 -16.99 -5.55 7.89
CA ASN A 114 -15.73 -5.87 7.25
C ASN A 114 -14.86 -4.62 7.03
N ILE A 115 -13.56 -4.82 6.79
CA ILE A 115 -12.60 -3.71 6.64
C ILE A 115 -12.96 -2.81 5.45
N ALA A 116 -13.48 -3.35 4.34
CA ALA A 116 -13.85 -2.55 3.18
C ALA A 116 -14.99 -1.57 3.50
N GLN A 117 -16.02 -2.03 4.22
CA GLN A 117 -17.09 -1.15 4.70
C GLN A 117 -16.54 -0.07 5.64
N HIS A 118 -15.71 -0.45 6.62
CA HIS A 118 -15.09 0.49 7.54
C HIS A 118 -14.34 1.60 6.77
N ALA A 119 -13.51 1.23 5.80
CA ALA A 119 -12.75 2.17 4.97
C ALA A 119 -13.66 3.12 4.17
N VAL A 120 -14.76 2.63 3.61
CA VAL A 120 -15.72 3.47 2.89
C VAL A 120 -16.37 4.48 3.85
N GLN A 121 -16.88 4.04 4.98
CA GLN A 121 -17.53 4.92 5.96
C GLN A 121 -16.53 5.91 6.58
N HIS A 122 -15.27 5.50 6.75
CA HIS A 122 -14.18 6.37 7.16
C HIS A 122 -14.02 7.54 6.18
N SER A 123 -14.01 7.26 4.88
CA SER A 123 -13.94 8.29 3.84
C SER A 123 -15.19 9.18 3.76
N GLN A 124 -16.36 8.68 4.13
CA GLN A 124 -17.62 9.44 4.10
C GLN A 124 -17.66 10.52 5.19
N HIS A 125 -17.05 10.26 6.36
CA HIS A 125 -16.97 11.20 7.47
C HIS A 125 -15.78 12.17 7.38
N ALA A 126 -14.81 11.89 6.50
CA ALA A 126 -13.65 12.74 6.31
C ALA A 126 -13.95 14.00 5.49
N SER A 127 -13.23 15.07 5.80
CA SER A 127 -13.18 16.29 5.01
C SER A 127 -12.77 15.98 3.57
N THR A 128 -13.24 16.78 2.61
CA THR A 128 -12.96 16.58 1.18
C THR A 128 -11.48 16.25 0.85
N PRO A 129 -10.46 16.96 1.38
CA PRO A 129 -9.07 16.61 1.12
C PRO A 129 -8.61 15.32 1.81
N ALA A 130 -9.21 14.94 2.94
CA ALA A 130 -8.85 13.76 3.71
C ALA A 130 -9.53 12.47 3.23
N LYS A 131 -10.64 12.55 2.47
CA LYS A 131 -11.38 11.37 1.97
C LYS A 131 -10.53 10.26 1.34
N PRO A 132 -9.62 10.53 0.38
CA PRO A 132 -8.83 9.46 -0.22
C PRO A 132 -7.82 8.85 0.76
N TYR A 133 -7.33 9.62 1.73
CA TYR A 133 -6.45 9.12 2.78
C TYR A 133 -7.21 8.24 3.78
N ALA A 134 -8.41 8.66 4.18
CA ALA A 134 -9.30 7.89 5.06
C ALA A 134 -9.70 6.53 4.44
N LEU A 135 -10.01 6.51 3.15
CA LEU A 135 -10.29 5.25 2.42
C LEU A 135 -9.07 4.30 2.41
N LEU A 136 -7.86 4.85 2.42
CA LEU A 136 -6.61 4.11 2.30
C LEU A 136 -6.06 3.56 3.63
N HIS A 137 -6.56 4.07 4.76
CA HIS A 137 -5.95 3.93 6.09
C HIS A 137 -5.62 2.50 6.54
N ASP A 138 -6.46 1.52 6.19
CA ASP A 138 -6.31 0.12 6.59
C ASP A 138 -5.90 -0.79 5.41
N ASN A 139 -5.37 -0.24 4.31
CA ASN A 139 -5.10 -1.07 3.12
C ASN A 139 -3.99 -2.10 3.30
N GLU A 140 -3.04 -1.88 4.21
CA GLU A 140 -2.09 -2.93 4.58
C GLU A 140 -2.77 -4.18 5.15
N GLU A 141 -3.96 -4.02 5.75
CA GLU A 141 -4.70 -5.13 6.36
C GLU A 141 -5.17 -6.13 5.32
N ARG A 142 -5.13 -5.79 4.02
CA ARG A 142 -5.25 -6.77 2.92
C ARG A 142 -4.28 -7.93 3.11
N ASP A 143 -3.05 -7.65 3.45
CA ASP A 143 -1.97 -8.63 3.50
C ASP A 143 -1.71 -9.10 4.95
N ILE A 144 -1.72 -8.18 5.93
CA ILE A 144 -1.37 -8.52 7.33
C ILE A 144 -2.57 -8.88 8.23
N GLY A 145 -3.80 -8.57 7.79
CA GLY A 145 -5.03 -8.75 8.59
C GLY A 145 -5.29 -7.61 9.59
N ASP A 146 -6.48 -7.61 10.21
CA ASP A 146 -6.85 -6.66 11.26
C ASP A 146 -6.16 -7.05 12.58
N LEU A 147 -5.11 -6.31 12.91
CA LEU A 147 -4.39 -6.45 14.17
C LEU A 147 -5.11 -5.63 15.25
N ILE A 148 -5.92 -6.30 16.07
CA ILE A 148 -6.70 -5.67 17.14
C ILE A 148 -5.79 -4.92 18.15
N THR A 149 -6.33 -3.84 18.72
CA THR A 149 -5.61 -2.96 19.66
C THR A 149 -4.94 -3.70 20.83
N PRO A 150 -5.57 -4.69 21.50
CA PRO A 150 -4.92 -5.45 22.57
C PRO A 150 -3.66 -6.19 22.10
N LEU A 151 -3.69 -6.80 20.90
CA LEU A 151 -2.52 -7.46 20.33
C LEU A 151 -1.43 -6.43 20.02
N LYS A 152 -1.77 -5.27 19.46
CA LYS A 152 -0.81 -4.16 19.25
C LYS A 152 -0.16 -3.70 20.58
N HIS A 153 -0.91 -3.65 21.68
CA HIS A 153 -0.36 -3.33 23.01
C HIS A 153 0.65 -4.38 23.49
N GLU A 154 0.32 -5.67 23.35
CA GLU A 154 1.26 -6.74 23.72
C GLU A 154 2.52 -6.73 22.84
N LEU A 155 2.39 -6.49 21.54
CA LEU A 155 3.53 -6.36 20.63
C LEU A 155 4.43 -5.17 21.01
N ARG A 156 3.86 -4.06 21.50
CA ARG A 156 4.63 -2.93 22.04
C ARG A 156 5.29 -3.27 23.37
N ARG A 157 4.59 -3.94 24.28
CA ARG A 157 5.14 -4.41 25.56
C ARG A 157 6.33 -5.35 25.34
N LEU A 158 6.26 -6.20 24.32
CA LEU A 158 7.32 -7.10 23.88
C LEU A 158 8.41 -6.42 23.04
N LYS A 159 8.29 -5.12 22.74
CA LYS A 159 9.22 -4.32 21.93
C LYS A 159 9.44 -4.85 20.51
N VAL A 160 8.45 -5.54 19.95
CA VAL A 160 8.49 -6.05 18.57
C VAL A 160 7.69 -5.18 17.60
N TRP A 161 6.73 -4.40 18.11
CA TRP A 161 5.87 -3.56 17.29
C TRP A 161 6.67 -2.59 16.41
N ASP A 162 7.65 -1.88 16.95
CA ASP A 162 8.42 -0.89 16.19
C ASP A 162 9.13 -1.51 14.97
N THR A 163 9.57 -2.76 15.10
CA THR A 163 10.17 -3.51 13.98
C THR A 163 9.13 -3.88 12.94
N ILE A 164 7.97 -4.42 13.36
CA ILE A 164 6.86 -4.76 12.45
C ILE A 164 6.37 -3.51 11.72
N ASP A 165 6.16 -2.42 12.45
CA ASP A 165 5.64 -1.17 11.93
C ASP A 165 6.60 -0.57 10.89
N THR A 166 7.88 -0.44 11.25
CA THR A 166 8.90 0.17 10.38
C THR A 166 9.25 -0.70 9.17
N ARG A 167 9.27 -2.03 9.32
CA ARG A 167 9.76 -2.95 8.28
C ARG A 167 8.66 -3.52 7.40
N ILE A 168 7.41 -3.51 7.85
CA ILE A 168 6.29 -4.18 7.17
C ILE A 168 5.15 -3.18 6.91
N VAL A 169 4.56 -2.60 7.97
CA VAL A 169 3.36 -1.77 7.87
C VAL A 169 3.61 -0.46 7.11
N LEU A 170 4.60 0.33 7.54
CA LEU A 170 4.91 1.62 6.91
C LEU A 170 5.29 1.49 5.42
N PRO A 171 6.13 0.52 5.01
CA PRO A 171 6.37 0.26 3.60
C PRO A 171 5.11 -0.07 2.79
N MET A 172 4.20 -0.90 3.34
CA MET A 172 2.93 -1.23 2.68
C MET A 172 2.04 0.00 2.53
N ARG A 173 1.88 0.80 3.60
CA ARG A 173 1.11 2.05 3.56
C ARG A 173 1.67 3.06 2.57
N GLN A 174 2.99 3.22 2.56
CA GLN A 174 3.69 4.07 1.58
C GLN A 174 3.45 3.60 0.14
N ARG A 175 3.50 2.28 -0.08
CA ARG A 175 3.17 1.67 -1.38
C ARG A 175 1.76 2.03 -1.81
N PHE A 176 0.77 1.81 -0.97
CA PHE A 176 -0.62 2.09 -1.31
C PHE A 176 -0.89 3.59 -1.51
N ALA A 177 -0.26 4.47 -0.73
CA ALA A 177 -0.36 5.93 -0.91
C ALA A 177 0.16 6.35 -2.29
N ARG A 178 1.29 5.80 -2.71
CA ARG A 178 1.84 6.04 -4.05
C ARG A 178 0.93 5.48 -5.14
N MET A 179 0.36 4.27 -4.98
CA MET A 179 -0.62 3.70 -5.93
C MET A 179 -1.84 4.59 -6.11
N ALA A 180 -2.34 5.18 -5.02
CA ALA A 180 -3.48 6.08 -5.02
C ALA A 180 -3.14 7.48 -5.58
N GLY A 181 -1.86 7.81 -5.79
CA GLY A 181 -1.42 9.14 -6.19
C GLY A 181 -1.50 10.17 -5.04
N LEU A 182 -1.35 9.71 -3.80
CA LEU A 182 -1.36 10.54 -2.59
C LEU A 182 0.06 10.85 -2.11
N GLU A 183 0.17 11.92 -1.33
CA GLU A 183 1.42 12.31 -0.68
C GLU A 183 1.79 11.29 0.41
N TRP A 184 3.10 11.07 0.59
CA TRP A 184 3.63 10.29 1.71
C TRP A 184 4.93 10.92 2.22
N PRO A 185 5.11 11.13 3.55
CA PRO A 185 4.14 10.85 4.63
C PRO A 185 2.88 11.71 4.48
N TRP A 186 1.79 11.27 5.13
CA TRP A 186 0.53 12.00 5.06
C TRP A 186 0.67 13.38 5.74
N PRO A 187 -0.07 14.40 5.27
CA PRO A 187 -0.13 15.67 5.99
C PRO A 187 -0.66 15.48 7.42
N GLU A 188 0.02 16.07 8.41
CA GLU A 188 -0.28 15.88 9.85
C GLU A 188 -1.75 16.19 10.21
N ALA A 189 -2.32 17.23 9.61
CA ALA A 189 -3.72 17.60 9.82
C ALA A 189 -4.69 16.50 9.33
N ILE A 190 -4.36 15.85 8.20
CA ILE A 190 -5.16 14.75 7.63
C ILE A 190 -5.00 13.50 8.50
N GLU A 191 -3.78 13.17 8.93
CA GLU A 191 -3.54 12.03 9.82
C GLU A 191 -4.30 12.17 11.15
N THR A 192 -4.29 13.37 11.73
CA THR A 192 -5.03 13.67 12.96
C THR A 192 -6.54 13.50 12.78
N GLU A 193 -7.09 14.01 11.68
CA GLU A 193 -8.51 13.88 11.36
C GLU A 193 -8.93 12.41 11.21
N ILE A 194 -8.19 11.65 10.40
CA ILE A 194 -8.44 10.22 10.15
C ILE A 194 -8.42 9.43 11.45
N LYS A 195 -7.43 9.66 12.31
CA LYS A 195 -7.35 8.99 13.60
C LYS A 195 -8.60 9.20 14.46
N ILE A 196 -9.14 10.42 14.49
CA ILE A 196 -10.36 10.73 15.24
C ILE A 196 -11.55 9.99 14.64
N ILE A 197 -11.65 9.93 13.30
CA ILE A 197 -12.76 9.25 12.63
C ILE A 197 -12.69 7.73 12.85
N ASP A 198 -11.51 7.11 12.72
CA ASP A 198 -11.31 5.67 13.00
C ASP A 198 -11.70 5.32 14.44
N GLU A 199 -11.23 6.09 15.43
CA GLU A 199 -11.61 5.88 16.83
C GLU A 199 -13.13 6.02 17.05
N ARG A 200 -13.77 6.96 16.35
CA ARG A 200 -15.22 7.18 16.43
C ARG A 200 -16.04 6.10 15.72
N LEU A 201 -15.56 5.60 14.58
CA LEU A 201 -16.15 4.44 13.89
C LEU A 201 -16.01 3.18 14.72
N LYS A 202 -14.88 2.95 15.39
CA LYS A 202 -14.72 1.84 16.35
C LYS A 202 -15.76 1.89 17.46
N SER A 203 -16.05 3.07 18.03
CA SER A 203 -17.14 3.20 19.01
C SER A 203 -18.51 2.89 18.41
N THR A 204 -18.74 3.24 17.15
CA THR A 204 -19.99 2.98 16.43
C THR A 204 -20.17 1.49 16.13
N GLU A 205 -19.14 0.83 15.61
CA GLU A 205 -19.08 -0.63 15.39
C GLU A 205 -19.31 -1.39 16.70
N ALA A 206 -18.62 -0.97 17.76
CA ALA A 206 -18.79 -1.55 19.08
C ALA A 206 -20.25 -1.47 19.53
N ARG A 207 -20.90 -0.31 19.41
CA ARG A 207 -22.31 -0.13 19.80
C ARG A 207 -23.26 -1.02 18.99
N ASP A 208 -23.06 -1.12 17.68
CA ASP A 208 -24.08 -1.62 16.76
C ASP A 208 -23.87 -3.06 16.29
N GLN A 209 -22.61 -3.50 16.17
CA GLN A 209 -22.25 -4.67 15.38
C GLN A 209 -21.39 -5.68 16.14
N VAL A 210 -20.94 -5.36 17.36
CA VAL A 210 -20.18 -6.25 18.23
C VAL A 210 -21.10 -6.89 19.27
N ASP A 211 -20.97 -8.21 19.46
CA ASP A 211 -21.60 -8.89 20.60
C ASP A 211 -20.73 -8.72 21.86
N HIS A 212 -21.20 -7.86 22.78
CA HIS A 212 -20.46 -7.53 24.01
C HIS A 212 -20.36 -8.72 24.98
N SER A 213 -21.23 -9.73 24.85
CA SER A 213 -21.18 -10.91 25.71
C SER A 213 -19.94 -11.79 25.46
N LEU A 214 -19.27 -11.57 24.32
CA LEU A 214 -18.06 -12.30 23.91
C LEU A 214 -16.77 -11.56 24.29
N LEU A 215 -16.86 -10.41 24.96
CA LEU A 215 -15.73 -9.60 25.38
C LEU A 215 -15.56 -9.63 26.90
N ASP A 216 -14.35 -9.96 27.36
CA ASP A 216 -14.01 -9.89 28.79
C ASP A 216 -14.01 -8.44 29.31
N GLN A 217 -13.59 -7.50 28.46
CA GLN A 217 -13.56 -6.07 28.76
C GLN A 217 -13.74 -5.26 27.47
N MET A 218 -14.63 -4.26 27.53
CA MET A 218 -14.77 -3.29 26.45
C MET A 218 -13.54 -2.38 26.40
N PRO A 219 -12.95 -2.12 25.21
CA PRO A 219 -11.90 -1.13 25.08
C PRO A 219 -12.41 0.25 25.51
N ASP A 220 -11.54 1.04 26.15
CA ASP A 220 -11.85 2.43 26.48
C ASP A 220 -12.16 3.22 25.20
N GLN A 221 -13.41 3.66 25.08
CA GLN A 221 -13.86 4.49 23.97
C GLN A 221 -13.47 5.95 24.23
N LYS A 222 -12.63 6.49 23.36
CA LYS A 222 -12.17 7.89 23.48
C LYS A 222 -13.14 8.90 22.87
N HIS A 223 -13.98 8.45 21.95
CA HIS A 223 -14.90 9.28 21.20
C HIS A 223 -16.29 8.66 21.17
N GLU A 224 -17.32 9.51 21.30
CA GLU A 224 -18.72 9.10 21.21
C GLU A 224 -19.06 8.59 19.80
N PRO A 225 -19.84 7.50 19.67
CA PRO A 225 -20.21 6.95 18.37
C PRO A 225 -20.95 7.96 17.48
N TYR A 226 -20.99 7.69 16.17
CA TYR A 226 -21.86 8.43 15.26
C TYR A 226 -23.33 8.17 15.61
N PRO A 227 -24.22 9.16 15.48
CA PRO A 227 -25.61 9.02 15.89
C PRO A 227 -26.39 8.00 15.03
N GLU A 228 -25.97 7.81 13.77
CA GLU A 228 -26.58 6.85 12.86
C GLU A 228 -26.25 5.40 13.26
N PHE A 229 -27.22 4.50 13.11
CA PHE A 229 -26.99 3.08 13.28
C PHE A 229 -26.20 2.52 12.09
N MET A 230 -25.15 1.75 12.37
CA MET A 230 -24.33 1.10 11.38
C MET A 230 -24.86 -0.29 11.07
N GLU A 231 -25.46 -0.48 9.90
CA GLU A 231 -25.81 -1.80 9.38
C GLU A 231 -24.61 -2.44 8.66
N ALA A 232 -24.38 -3.73 8.88
CA ALA A 232 -23.30 -4.46 8.22
C ALA A 232 -23.65 -4.77 6.76
N TRP A 233 -22.72 -4.45 5.85
CA TRP A 233 -22.84 -4.76 4.44
C TRP A 233 -22.40 -6.19 4.14
N SER A 234 -23.01 -6.79 3.11
CA SER A 234 -22.47 -8.00 2.53
C SER A 234 -21.08 -7.76 1.92
N GLN A 235 -20.32 -8.85 1.74
CA GLN A 235 -18.99 -8.78 1.13
C GLN A 235 -19.04 -8.21 -0.31
N ILE A 236 -20.12 -8.47 -1.05
CA ILE A 236 -20.30 -7.99 -2.43
C ILE A 236 -20.55 -6.48 -2.44
N GLU A 237 -21.43 -6.00 -1.56
CA GLU A 237 -21.73 -4.57 -1.42
C GLU A 237 -20.48 -3.80 -0.97
N ALA A 238 -19.79 -4.29 0.06
CA ALA A 238 -18.60 -3.63 0.58
C ALA A 238 -17.45 -3.57 -0.43
N ARG A 239 -17.19 -4.65 -1.17
CA ARG A 239 -16.22 -4.64 -2.28
C ARG A 239 -16.59 -3.61 -3.34
N SER A 240 -17.85 -3.60 -3.77
CA SER A 240 -18.32 -2.72 -4.85
C SER A 240 -18.24 -1.25 -4.43
N ALA A 241 -18.70 -0.93 -3.22
CA ALA A 241 -18.64 0.40 -2.65
C ALA A 241 -17.19 0.89 -2.49
N TYR A 242 -16.30 0.02 -2.00
CA TYR A 242 -14.89 0.35 -1.85
C TYR A 242 -14.20 0.61 -3.19
N LEU A 243 -14.40 -0.25 -4.20
CA LEU A 243 -13.81 -0.05 -5.53
C LEU A 243 -14.35 1.24 -6.18
N GLN A 244 -15.65 1.50 -6.06
CA GLN A 244 -16.24 2.73 -6.57
C GLN A 244 -15.63 3.96 -5.89
N ALA A 245 -15.48 3.94 -4.57
CA ALA A 245 -14.83 5.01 -3.83
C ALA A 245 -13.36 5.21 -4.24
N CYS A 246 -12.63 4.13 -4.56
CA CYS A 246 -11.26 4.24 -5.10
C CYS A 246 -11.26 5.00 -6.43
N ILE A 247 -12.13 4.64 -7.36
CA ILE A 247 -12.24 5.27 -8.69
C ILE A 247 -12.59 6.76 -8.58
N GLU A 248 -13.47 7.11 -7.65
CA GLU A 248 -13.93 8.49 -7.45
C GLU A 248 -12.90 9.36 -6.73
N LEU A 249 -12.25 8.81 -5.69
CA LEU A 249 -11.45 9.59 -4.76
C LEU A 249 -9.97 9.61 -5.11
N PHE A 250 -9.39 8.51 -5.62
CA PHE A 250 -7.95 8.43 -5.82
C PHE A 250 -7.47 9.25 -7.01
N PRO A 251 -6.53 10.21 -6.80
CA PRO A 251 -5.94 11.00 -7.88
C PRO A 251 -5.41 10.17 -9.06
N SER A 252 -4.84 8.99 -8.80
CA SER A 252 -4.30 8.11 -9.84
C SER A 252 -5.35 7.45 -10.74
N LEU A 253 -6.64 7.51 -10.38
CA LEU A 253 -7.76 6.93 -11.13
C LEU A 253 -8.72 7.99 -11.71
N LYS A 254 -8.52 9.29 -11.40
CA LYS A 254 -9.39 10.37 -11.89
C LYS A 254 -9.29 10.53 -13.41
N GLY A 255 -10.45 10.75 -14.04
CA GLY A 255 -10.57 11.02 -15.49
C GLY A 255 -11.10 9.86 -16.33
N PHE A 256 -11.54 8.76 -15.72
CA PHE A 256 -12.03 7.56 -16.43
C PHE A 256 -13.54 7.28 -16.28
N SER A 257 -14.33 8.26 -15.83
CA SER A 257 -15.79 8.11 -15.56
C SER A 257 -16.65 7.71 -16.77
N ASN A 258 -16.08 7.54 -17.97
CA ASN A 258 -16.79 7.24 -19.22
C ASN A 258 -16.36 5.94 -19.92
N VAL A 259 -15.47 5.14 -19.35
CA VAL A 259 -15.15 3.85 -19.96
C VAL A 259 -15.92 2.78 -19.21
N GLN A 260 -16.91 2.23 -19.91
CA GLN A 260 -17.66 1.06 -19.52
C GLN A 260 -16.73 0.06 -18.84
N LEU A 261 -17.01 -0.21 -17.56
CA LEU A 261 -16.53 -1.36 -16.82
C LEU A 261 -17.12 -2.61 -17.50
N ALA A 262 -16.57 -2.98 -18.65
CA ALA A 262 -16.75 -4.31 -19.22
C ALA A 262 -15.78 -5.23 -18.48
N VAL A 263 -16.27 -5.77 -17.38
CA VAL A 263 -15.80 -7.03 -16.78
C VAL A 263 -16.73 -8.12 -17.26
#